data_AF-A0A231GV29-F1
#
_entry.id   AF-A0A231GV29-F1
#
_cell.length_a   1.000
_cell.length_b   1.000
_cell.length_c   1.000
_cell.angle_alpha   90.00
_cell.angle_beta   90.00
_cell.angle_gamma   90.00
#
_symmetry.space_group_name_H-M   'P 1'
#
loop_
_entity.id
_entity.type
_entity.pdbx_description
1 polymer ?
#
loop_
_entity_poly.entity_id
_entity_poly.type
_entity_poly.pdbx_seq_one_letter_code
_entity_poly.pdbx_strand_id
1 'polypeptide(L)'
;MPKSMHPSAIAAMKDIYMAGDLDKAQLAVKAFDVGYGAKYPKAVAKIVDDLDVLLDFYRYPAEHWIHLGTTNPIESTFASVRLRTKVTKGPARGRRESPWPTS
;
A
#
# COMPACT_ATOMS: atom_id res chain seq x y z
N MET A 1 1.38 1.82 14.28
CA MET A 1 0.49 2.99 14.48
C MET A 1 -0.91 2.51 14.89
N PRO A 2 -1.57 3.10 15.90
CA PRO A 2 -2.90 2.71 16.37
C PRO A 2 -3.99 2.99 15.32
N LYS A 3 -5.03 2.14 15.27
CA LYS A 3 -6.14 2.23 14.29
C LYS A 3 -6.87 3.57 14.31
N SER A 4 -7.00 4.18 15.48
CA SER A 4 -7.65 5.50 15.65
C SER A 4 -6.97 6.62 14.86
N MET A 5 -5.69 6.46 14.52
CA MET A 5 -4.92 7.46 13.78
C MET A 5 -4.83 7.17 12.28
N HIS A 6 -5.28 5.98 11.84
CA HIS A 6 -5.23 5.61 10.42
C HIS A 6 -5.95 6.63 9.54
N PRO A 7 -7.15 7.16 9.88
CA PRO A 7 -7.82 8.15 9.03
C PRO A 7 -6.98 9.41 8.80
N SER A 8 -6.34 9.92 9.85
CA SER A 8 -5.48 11.12 9.76
C SER A 8 -4.20 10.84 8.97
N ALA A 9 -3.55 9.69 9.20
CA ALA A 9 -2.35 9.32 8.45
C ALA A 9 -2.65 9.09 6.96
N ILE A 10 -3.78 8.44 6.64
CA ILE A 10 -4.23 8.22 5.25
C ILE A 10 -4.52 9.56 4.56
N ALA A 11 -5.16 10.51 5.27
CA ALA A 11 -5.40 11.85 4.73
C ALA A 11 -4.07 12.57 4.41
N ALA A 12 -3.11 12.54 5.34
CA ALA A 12 -1.80 13.15 5.11
C ALA A 12 -1.01 12.45 3.98
N MET A 13 -1.12 11.13 3.83
CA MET A 13 -0.58 10.42 2.67
C MET A 13 -1.25 10.84 1.37
N LYS A 14 -2.56 11.11 1.40
CA LYS A 14 -3.31 11.62 0.26
C LYS A 14 -2.84 13.00 -0.17
N ASP A 15 -2.51 13.86 0.78
CA ASP A 15 -1.96 15.19 0.50
C ASP A 15 -0.60 15.11 -0.24
N ILE A 16 0.16 14.01 -0.09
CA ILE A 16 1.41 13.79 -0.82
C ILE A 16 1.14 13.49 -2.30
N TYR A 17 0.36 12.45 -2.61
CA TYR A 17 0.20 12.00 -4.01
C TYR A 17 -0.86 12.78 -4.79
N MET A 18 -1.70 13.56 -4.13
CA MET A 18 -2.66 14.48 -4.77
C MET A 18 -2.18 15.94 -4.77
N ALA A 19 -0.92 16.19 -4.40
CA ALA A 19 -0.36 17.54 -4.46
C ALA A 19 -0.35 18.06 -5.91
N GLY A 20 -0.53 19.37 -6.07
CA GLY A 20 -0.66 20.00 -7.40
C GLY A 20 0.64 20.06 -8.22
N ASP A 21 1.79 19.80 -7.60
CA ASP A 21 3.10 19.77 -8.22
C ASP A 21 4.11 19.05 -7.31
N LEU A 22 5.29 18.74 -7.86
CA LEU A 22 6.35 18.02 -7.16
C LEU A 22 6.85 18.74 -5.90
N ASP A 23 6.97 20.07 -5.94
CA ASP A 23 7.46 20.86 -4.81
C ASP A 23 6.48 20.80 -3.63
N LYS A 24 5.18 20.90 -3.91
CA LYS A 24 4.12 20.71 -2.91
C LYS A 24 4.10 19.29 -2.37
N ALA A 25 4.32 18.28 -3.21
CA ALA A 25 4.41 16.89 -2.77
C ALA A 25 5.57 16.70 -1.78
N GLN A 26 6.74 17.25 -2.10
CA GLN A 26 7.91 17.20 -1.20
C GLN A 26 7.66 17.95 0.11
N LEU A 27 6.94 19.07 0.09
CA LEU A 27 6.55 19.78 1.30
C LEU A 27 5.59 18.95 2.16
N ALA A 28 4.61 18.29 1.53
CA ALA A 28 3.68 17.40 2.22
C ALA A 28 4.38 16.20 2.86
N VAL A 29 5.40 15.63 2.20
CA VAL A 29 6.24 14.58 2.78
C VAL A 29 6.97 15.06 4.02
N LYS A 30 7.58 16.25 3.98
CA LYS A 30 8.25 16.83 5.15
C LYS A 30 7.26 17.03 6.31
N ALA A 31 6.05 17.51 6.01
CA ALA A 31 4.99 17.65 7.01
C ALA A 31 4.58 16.29 7.61
N PHE A 32 4.50 15.24 6.78
CA PHE A 32 4.22 13.89 7.21
C PHE A 32 5.32 13.33 8.12
N ASP A 33 6.60 13.54 7.78
CA ASP A 33 7.74 13.12 8.60
C ASP A 33 7.76 13.85 9.95
N VAL A 34 7.55 15.17 9.97
CA VAL A 34 7.43 15.93 11.23
C VAL A 34 6.26 15.43 12.07
N GLY A 35 5.11 15.12 11.46
CA GLY A 35 3.91 14.69 12.16
C GLY A 35 3.97 13.28 12.74
N TYR A 36 4.62 12.34 12.04
CA TYR A 36 4.58 10.91 12.40
C TYR A 36 5.96 10.27 12.63
N GLY A 37 7.05 10.87 12.16
CA GLY A 37 8.39 10.28 12.11
C GLY A 37 8.95 9.98 13.50
N ALA A 38 8.77 10.89 14.46
CA ALA A 38 9.25 10.70 15.82
C ALA A 38 8.63 9.48 16.52
N LYS A 39 7.36 9.18 16.25
CA LYS A 39 6.60 8.12 16.93
C LYS A 39 6.53 6.83 16.12
N TYR A 40 6.63 6.91 14.80
CA TYR A 40 6.51 5.77 13.88
C TYR A 40 7.61 5.78 12.82
N PRO A 41 8.90 5.83 13.21
CA PRO A 41 10.01 6.04 12.27
C PRO A 41 10.06 4.97 11.17
N LYS A 42 9.82 3.70 11.53
CA LYS A 42 9.79 2.60 10.54
C LYS A 42 8.64 2.69 9.53
N ALA A 43 7.51 3.28 9.92
CA ALA A 43 6.38 3.45 9.01
C ALA A 43 6.60 4.64 8.07
N VAL A 44 7.18 5.72 8.60
CA VAL A 44 7.51 6.91 7.81
C VAL A 44 8.65 6.67 6.84
N ALA A 45 9.66 5.89 7.24
CA ALA A 45 10.77 5.49 6.38
C ALA A 45 10.30 4.82 5.07
N LYS A 46 9.17 4.08 5.08
CA LYS A 46 8.59 3.47 3.86
C LYS A 46 8.09 4.45 2.82
N ILE A 47 7.99 5.73 3.17
CA ILE A 47 7.64 6.80 2.25
C ILE A 47 8.89 7.65 1.98
N VAL A 48 9.58 8.07 3.04
CA VAL A 48 10.72 9.00 2.93
C VAL A 48 11.93 8.40 2.21
N ASP A 49 12.19 7.11 2.39
CA ASP A 49 13.36 6.45 1.78
C ASP A 49 13.18 6.18 0.28
N ASP A 50 11.93 6.10 -0.19
CA ASP A 50 11.56 5.71 -1.56
C ASP A 50 10.93 6.88 -2.37
N LEU A 51 11.15 8.14 -1.94
CA LEU A 51 10.48 9.31 -2.53
C LEU A 51 10.76 9.54 -4.00
N ASP A 52 11.98 9.24 -4.45
CA ASP A 52 12.39 9.37 -5.84
C ASP A 52 11.51 8.49 -6.74
N VAL A 53 11.22 7.26 -6.32
CA VAL A 53 10.33 6.35 -7.04
C VAL A 53 8.86 6.73 -6.86
N LEU A 54 8.45 7.09 -5.65
CA LEU A 54 7.05 7.41 -5.34
C LEU A 54 6.56 8.70 -6.00
N LEU A 55 7.46 9.65 -6.28
CA LEU A 55 7.13 10.93 -6.90
C LEU A 55 7.53 11.02 -8.38
N ASP A 56 8.15 9.99 -8.97
CA ASP A 56 8.57 10.01 -10.39
C ASP A 56 7.39 10.25 -11.35
N PHE A 57 6.16 9.91 -10.93
CA PHE A 57 4.97 10.12 -11.75
C PHE A 57 4.67 11.60 -12.07
N TYR A 58 5.20 12.54 -11.28
CA TYR A 58 5.08 13.98 -11.57
C TYR A 58 5.81 14.39 -12.87
N ARG A 59 6.61 13.51 -13.46
CA ARG A 59 7.27 13.71 -14.76
C ARG A 59 6.33 13.46 -15.96
N TYR A 60 5.19 12.82 -15.73
CA TYR A 60 4.16 12.65 -16.75
C TYR A 60 3.19 13.85 -16.76
N PRO A 61 2.48 14.09 -17.89
CA PRO A 61 1.44 15.10 -17.96
C PRO A 61 0.40 15.00 -16.83
N ALA A 62 -0.05 16.15 -16.32
CA ALA A 62 -0.98 16.23 -15.19
C ALA A 62 -2.32 15.52 -15.42
N GLU A 63 -2.76 15.44 -16.68
CA GLU A 63 -3.95 14.70 -17.12
C GLU A 63 -3.89 13.22 -16.74
N HIS A 64 -2.68 12.64 -16.62
CA HIS A 64 -2.50 11.23 -16.27
C HIS A 64 -2.47 10.98 -14.77
N TRP A 65 -2.22 11.99 -13.93
CA TRP A 65 -2.04 11.79 -12.48
C TRP A 65 -3.29 11.19 -11.82
N ILE A 66 -4.49 11.59 -12.26
CA ILE A 66 -5.75 11.04 -11.74
C ILE A 66 -5.89 9.52 -11.98
N HIS A 67 -5.34 9.03 -13.09
CA HIS A 67 -5.36 7.62 -13.44
C HIS A 67 -4.25 6.83 -12.73
N LEU A 68 -3.10 7.45 -12.51
CA LEU A 68 -1.99 6.84 -11.77
C LEU A 68 -2.27 6.78 -10.25
N GLY A 69 -3.04 7.73 -9.73
CA GLY A 69 -3.44 7.78 -8.32
C GLY A 69 -4.61 6.86 -7.93
N THR A 70 -5.24 6.14 -8.87
CA THR A 70 -6.33 5.21 -8.53
C THR A 70 -5.83 3.79 -8.26
N THR A 71 -6.31 3.21 -7.17
CA THR A 71 -6.02 1.80 -6.83
C THR A 71 -7.01 0.82 -7.45
N ASN A 72 -8.09 1.30 -8.09
CA ASN A 72 -9.17 0.47 -8.64
C ASN A 72 -8.68 -0.62 -9.61
N PRO A 73 -7.76 -0.35 -10.57
CA PRO A 73 -7.27 -1.39 -11.48
C PRO A 73 -6.60 -2.57 -10.75
N ILE A 74 -5.91 -2.27 -9.65
CA ILE A 74 -5.22 -3.25 -8.83
C ILE A 74 -6.23 -3.93 -7.89
N GLU A 75 -7.02 -3.15 -7.14
CA GLU A 75 -7.95 -3.67 -6.14
C GLU A 75 -9.08 -4.52 -6.74
N SER A 76 -9.62 -4.12 -7.90
CA SER A 76 -10.70 -4.87 -8.57
C SER A 76 -10.25 -6.27 -8.99
N THR A 77 -9.03 -6.40 -9.53
CA THR A 77 -8.48 -7.71 -9.89
C THR A 77 -8.21 -8.56 -8.65
N PHE A 78 -7.61 -7.99 -7.60
CA PHE A 78 -7.37 -8.69 -6.34
C PHE A 78 -8.66 -9.11 -5.62
N ALA A 79 -9.74 -8.33 -5.73
CA ALA A 79 -11.04 -8.68 -5.15
C ALA A 79 -11.54 -10.03 -5.70
N SER A 80 -11.42 -10.24 -7.02
CA SER A 80 -11.81 -11.51 -7.65
C SER A 80 -10.95 -12.70 -7.16
N VAL A 81 -9.65 -12.49 -6.98
CA VAL A 81 -8.72 -13.52 -6.47
C VAL A 81 -9.09 -13.89 -5.04
N ARG A 82 -9.29 -12.90 -4.16
CA ARG A 82 -9.67 -13.10 -2.76
C ARG A 82 -11.01 -13.81 -2.62
N LEU A 83 -11.97 -13.50 -3.50
CA LEU A 83 -13.26 -14.19 -3.53
C LEU A 83 -13.08 -15.68 -3.85
N ARG A 84 -12.30 -16.01 -4.90
CA ARG A 84 -12.07 -17.40 -5.32
C ARG A 84 -11.27 -18.22 -4.29
N THR A 85 -10.29 -17.62 -3.61
CA THR A 85 -9.52 -18.30 -2.55
C THR A 85 -10.32 -18.47 -1.26
N LYS A 86 -11.27 -17.58 -0.95
CA LYS A 86 -12.17 -17.76 0.20
C LYS A 86 -13.20 -18.87 -0.03
N VAL A 87 -13.69 -19.03 -1.26
CA VAL A 87 -14.66 -20.07 -1.64
C VAL A 87 -13.99 -21.45 -1.69
N THR A 88 -12.72 -21.53 -2.09
CA THR A 88 -11.95 -22.77 -2.06
C THR A 88 -11.32 -22.97 -0.67
N LYS A 89 -11.97 -23.75 0.20
CA LYS A 89 -11.42 -24.15 1.50
C LYS A 89 -10.22 -25.12 1.33
N GLY A 90 -9.09 -24.61 0.83
CA GLY A 90 -7.84 -25.32 0.57
C GLY A 90 -7.92 -26.45 -0.47
N PRO A 91 -6.86 -26.74 -1.25
CA PRO A 91 -6.70 -28.11 -1.71
C PRO A 91 -6.65 -28.97 -0.46
N ALA A 92 -7.49 -30.01 -0.40
CA ALA A 92 -7.39 -31.02 0.63
C ALA A 92 -5.91 -31.48 0.68
N ARG A 93 -5.17 -31.04 1.71
CA ARG A 93 -4.02 -31.82 2.17
C ARG A 93 -4.64 -33.07 2.76
N GLY A 94 -4.94 -34.03 1.88
CA GLY A 94 -5.32 -35.37 2.28
C GLY A 94 -4.32 -35.82 3.32
N ARG A 95 -4.83 -36.39 4.42
CA ARG A 95 -4.00 -37.16 5.33
C ARG A 95 -3.16 -38.11 4.46
N ARG A 96 -1.84 -37.92 4.44
CA ARG A 96 -0.94 -38.97 3.98
C ARG A 96 -0.96 -40.03 5.08
N GLU A 97 -1.91 -40.96 4.99
CA GLU A 97 -1.71 -42.28 5.56
C GLU A 97 -0.56 -42.91 4.76
N SER A 98 0.56 -43.17 5.43
CA SER A 98 1.68 -43.89 4.85
C SER A 98 1.23 -45.32 4.54
N PRO A 99 1.41 -45.84 3.30
CA PRO A 99 0.91 -47.16 2.92
C PRO A 99 1.80 -48.32 3.38
N TRP A 100 2.77 -48.09 4.28
CA TRP A 100 3.71 -49.12 4.71
C TRP A 100 3.49 -49.49 6.18
N PRO A 101 3.39 -50.78 6.52
CA PRO A 101 3.33 -51.21 7.91
C PRO A 101 4.71 -51.01 8.55
N THR A 102 4.78 -50.21 9.61
CA THR A 102 5.96 -50.17 10.49
C THR A 102 6.05 -51.49 11.24
N SER A 103 7.17 -52.18 11.05
CA SER A 103 7.57 -53.38 11.82
C SER A 103 7.86 -53.07 13.28
#